data_AF-A0A2G5P6H4-F1
#
_entry.id   AF-A0A2G5P6H4-F1
#
_cell.length_a   1.000
_cell.length_b   1.000
_cell.length_c   1.000
_cell.angle_alpha   90.00
_cell.angle_beta   90.00
_cell.angle_gamma   90.00
#
_symmetry.space_group_name_H-M   'P 1'
#
loop_
_entity.id
_entity.type
_entity.pdbx_description
1 polymer ?
#
loop_
_entity_poly.entity_id
_entity_poly.type
_entity_poly.pdbx_seq_one_letter_code
_entity_poly.pdbx_strand_id
1 'polypeptide(L)'
;MFGAVAAAAVAGCSADGRTPQPTAPPGTSGVSPAGVTTRVDAPAASTEEEYFQACHAAKLWMQGQHGDPQSLIEPYLATLQRPGADGSGTWNTPWAKLSPARQAAVIVAVRAAANDECG
;
A
#
# COMPACT_ATOMS: atom_id res chain seq x y z
N MET A 1 1.05 47.47 49.65
CA MET A 1 1.98 46.32 49.60
C MET A 1 1.25 45.15 48.95
N PHE A 2 1.94 44.41 48.08
CA PHE A 2 1.48 43.26 47.25
C PHE A 2 0.57 43.64 46.07
N GLY A 3 0.83 43.24 44.82
CA GLY A 3 1.83 42.35 44.24
C GLY A 3 1.48 42.12 42.76
N ALA A 4 2.49 42.02 41.91
CA ALA A 4 2.39 41.89 40.46
C ALA A 4 2.36 40.42 39.99
N VAL A 5 1.70 40.14 38.86
CA VAL A 5 2.02 39.06 37.89
C VAL A 5 1.21 39.32 36.60
N ALA A 6 1.79 39.79 35.49
CA ALA A 6 2.59 39.12 34.46
C ALA A 6 1.76 38.30 33.44
N ALA A 7 1.89 38.70 32.17
CA ALA A 7 1.28 38.09 30.99
C ALA A 7 2.17 37.00 30.37
N ALA A 8 1.54 36.00 29.73
CA ALA A 8 1.98 35.41 28.46
C ALA A 8 0.94 34.40 27.96
N ALA A 9 0.41 34.62 26.76
CA ALA A 9 -0.37 33.64 26.02
C ALA A 9 0.58 32.62 25.38
N VAL A 10 0.31 31.33 25.58
CA VAL A 10 0.90 30.25 24.78
C VAL A 10 -0.14 29.73 23.81
N ALA A 11 0.12 29.96 22.52
CA ALA A 11 -0.63 29.47 21.40
C ALA A 11 -0.57 27.93 21.36
N GLY A 12 -1.74 27.31 21.11
CA GLY A 12 -1.92 25.87 21.12
C GLY A 12 -1.01 25.16 20.12
N CYS A 13 -0.43 24.04 20.54
CA CYS A 13 0.12 23.06 19.64
C CYS A 13 -1.03 22.41 18.85
N SER A 14 -0.98 22.55 17.54
CA SER A 14 -1.87 21.85 16.61
C SER A 14 -1.81 20.36 16.86
N ALA A 15 -2.93 19.78 17.29
CA ALA A 15 -3.13 18.34 17.21
C ALA A 15 -3.09 17.94 15.73
N ASP A 16 -2.07 17.16 15.37
CA ASP A 16 -1.96 16.45 14.09
C ASP A 16 -3.22 15.59 13.94
N GLY A 17 -4.17 16.09 13.14
CA GLY A 17 -5.45 15.45 12.87
C GLY A 17 -5.33 14.23 11.98
N ARG A 18 -4.45 13.28 12.30
CA ARG A 18 -4.62 11.91 11.81
C ARG A 18 -5.76 11.30 12.60
N THR A 19 -6.94 11.32 11.99
CA THR A 19 -8.04 10.43 12.39
C THR A 19 -7.46 9.02 12.51
N PRO A 20 -7.65 8.31 13.64
CA PRO A 20 -7.32 6.90 13.70
C PRO A 20 -8.12 6.20 12.59
N GLN A 21 -7.45 5.79 11.52
CA GLN A 21 -8.05 4.91 10.54
C GLN A 21 -8.58 3.70 11.32
N PRO A 22 -9.87 3.34 11.21
CA PRO A 22 -10.40 2.17 11.90
C PRO A 22 -9.50 1.00 11.55
N THR A 23 -8.77 0.50 12.55
CA THR A 23 -7.96 -0.70 12.41
C THR A 23 -8.98 -1.82 12.33
N ALA A 24 -9.33 -2.22 11.11
CA ALA A 24 -10.08 -3.44 10.88
C ALA A 24 -9.39 -4.58 11.63
N PRO A 25 -10.13 -5.59 12.13
CA PRO A 25 -9.54 -6.69 12.85
C PRO A 25 -8.36 -7.26 12.07
N PRO A 26 -7.18 -7.44 12.71
CA PRO A 26 -6.01 -7.98 12.04
C PRO A 26 -6.37 -9.31 11.36
N GLY A 27 -6.13 -9.40 10.06
CA GLY A 27 -6.48 -10.57 9.25
C GLY A 27 -7.69 -10.41 8.33
N THR A 28 -8.32 -9.23 8.28
CA THR A 28 -9.31 -8.94 7.23
C THR A 28 -8.55 -8.57 5.95
N SER A 29 -8.86 -9.22 4.84
CA SER A 29 -8.36 -8.86 3.52
C SER A 29 -9.53 -8.38 2.67
N GLY A 30 -9.34 -7.29 1.94
CA GLY A 30 -10.29 -6.84 0.94
C GLY A 30 -10.14 -7.70 -0.29
N VAL A 31 -11.13 -8.53 -0.58
CA VAL A 31 -11.17 -9.39 -1.77
C VAL A 31 -12.23 -8.85 -2.72
N SER A 32 -11.89 -8.73 -4.01
CA SER A 32 -12.84 -8.32 -5.04
C SER A 32 -13.87 -9.42 -5.32
N PRO A 33 -15.00 -9.12 -5.99
CA PRO A 33 -15.96 -10.14 -6.41
C PRO A 33 -15.35 -11.26 -7.28
N ALA A 34 -14.24 -10.99 -7.96
CA ALA A 34 -13.49 -11.97 -8.75
C ALA A 34 -12.54 -12.86 -7.90
N GLY A 35 -12.50 -12.67 -6.58
CA GLY A 35 -11.64 -13.43 -5.67
C GLY A 35 -10.21 -12.89 -5.56
N VAL A 36 -9.92 -11.69 -6.08
CA VAL A 36 -8.58 -11.10 -6.06
C VAL A 36 -8.39 -10.30 -4.78
N THR A 37 -7.32 -10.58 -4.05
CA THR A 37 -6.93 -9.79 -2.87
C THR A 37 -6.45 -8.41 -3.34
N THR A 38 -7.20 -7.36 -3.02
CA THR A 38 -6.90 -5.96 -3.41
C THR A 38 -6.56 -5.06 -2.24
N ARG A 39 -6.68 -5.58 -1.01
CA ARG A 39 -6.23 -4.98 0.25
C ARG A 39 -5.86 -6.08 1.24
N VAL A 40 -4.82 -5.86 2.04
CA VAL A 40 -4.50 -6.66 3.21
C VAL A 40 -4.37 -5.72 4.39
N ASP A 41 -5.10 -5.99 5.49
CA ASP A 41 -5.07 -5.14 6.69
C ASP A 41 -3.83 -5.45 7.55
N ALA A 42 -2.67 -5.09 7.01
CA ALA A 42 -1.35 -5.16 7.63
C ALA A 42 -0.50 -3.97 7.16
N PRO A 43 0.44 -3.46 7.98
CA PRO A 43 1.38 -2.45 7.52
C PRO A 43 2.23 -3.04 6.39
N ALA A 44 2.31 -2.33 5.27
CA ALA A 44 3.18 -2.69 4.16
C ALA A 44 4.64 -2.72 4.62
N ALA A 45 5.33 -3.84 4.36
CA ALA A 45 6.74 -3.99 4.67
C ALA A 45 7.50 -4.60 3.48
N SER A 46 8.43 -3.81 2.94
CA SER A 46 9.42 -4.16 1.94
C SER A 46 10.64 -3.26 2.14
N THR A 47 11.80 -3.65 1.60
CA THR A 47 12.88 -2.66 1.43
C THR A 47 12.49 -1.63 0.37
N GLU A 48 13.27 -0.55 0.27
CA GLU A 48 13.09 0.47 -0.76
C GLU A 48 13.29 -0.12 -2.17
N GLU A 49 14.34 -0.93 -2.35
CA GLU A 49 14.63 -1.60 -3.63
C GLU A 49 13.54 -2.60 -4.00
N GLU A 50 13.03 -3.35 -3.01
CA GLU A 50 11.92 -4.28 -3.19
C GLU A 50 10.64 -3.54 -3.62
N TYR A 51 10.35 -2.37 -3.03
CA TYR A 51 9.24 -1.52 -3.43
C TYR A 51 9.38 -1.06 -4.89
N PHE A 52 10.55 -0.50 -5.24
CA PHE A 52 10.84 -0.04 -6.61
C PHE A 52 10.69 -1.18 -7.62
N GLN A 53 11.22 -2.36 -7.31
CA GLN A 53 11.12 -3.53 -8.18
C GLN A 53 9.67 -3.94 -8.41
N ALA A 54 8.87 -4.04 -7.34
CA ALA A 54 7.46 -4.45 -7.45
C ALA A 54 6.63 -3.41 -8.23
N CYS A 55 6.86 -2.13 -7.97
CA CYS A 55 6.19 -1.03 -8.64
C CYS A 55 6.54 -1.01 -10.14
N HIS A 56 7.83 -1.09 -10.47
CA HIS A 56 8.28 -1.06 -11.85
C HIS A 56 7.79 -2.28 -12.64
N ALA A 57 7.77 -3.48 -12.03
CA ALA A 57 7.21 -4.67 -12.65
C ALA A 57 5.72 -4.48 -13.00
N ALA A 58 4.94 -3.89 -12.08
CA ALA A 58 3.54 -3.57 -12.31
C ALA A 58 3.38 -2.52 -13.44
N LYS A 59 4.19 -1.46 -13.41
CA LYS A 59 4.17 -0.39 -14.42
C LYS A 59 4.45 -0.95 -15.82
N LEU A 60 5.49 -1.77 -15.96
CA LEU A 60 5.83 -2.42 -17.23
C LEU A 60 4.71 -3.32 -17.75
N TRP A 61 4.07 -4.08 -16.85
CA TRP A 61 2.93 -4.89 -17.24
C TRP A 61 1.77 -4.02 -17.72
N MET A 62 1.42 -2.97 -16.97
CA MET A 62 0.32 -2.06 -17.32
C MET A 62 0.57 -1.33 -18.66
N GLN A 63 1.81 -0.94 -18.95
CA GLN A 63 2.19 -0.32 -20.24
C GLN A 63 1.99 -1.26 -21.43
N GLY A 64 2.07 -2.57 -21.22
CA GLY A 64 1.80 -3.58 -22.24
C GLY A 64 0.31 -3.85 -22.47
N GLN A 65 -0.58 -3.28 -21.65
CA GLN A 65 -2.02 -3.53 -21.69
C GLN A 65 -2.77 -2.34 -22.26
N HIS A 66 -3.96 -2.61 -22.80
CA HIS A 66 -4.90 -1.57 -23.19
C HIS A 66 -5.81 -1.21 -22.01
N GLY A 67 -5.92 0.08 -21.71
CA GLY A 67 -6.85 0.57 -20.70
C GLY A 67 -6.28 1.67 -19.81
N ASP A 68 -7.11 2.18 -18.93
CA ASP A 68 -6.69 3.11 -17.89
C ASP A 68 -5.88 2.38 -16.80
N PRO A 69 -4.72 2.89 -16.35
CA PRO A 69 -3.89 2.22 -15.36
C PRO A 69 -4.61 1.85 -14.04
N GLN A 70 -5.57 2.64 -13.58
CA GLN A 70 -6.34 2.32 -12.36
C GLN A 70 -7.23 1.09 -12.59
N SER A 71 -7.82 0.97 -13.78
CA SER A 71 -8.61 -0.20 -14.16
C SER A 71 -7.78 -1.49 -14.26
N LEU A 72 -6.46 -1.37 -14.38
CA LEU A 72 -5.52 -2.47 -14.54
C LEU A 72 -4.95 -3.00 -13.21
N ILE A 73 -5.21 -2.34 -12.08
CA ILE A 73 -4.73 -2.76 -10.74
C ILE A 73 -5.21 -4.18 -10.41
N GLU A 74 -6.51 -4.43 -10.45
CA GLU A 74 -7.08 -5.73 -10.11
C GLU A 74 -6.67 -6.83 -11.11
N PRO A 75 -6.72 -6.61 -12.44
CA PRO A 75 -6.17 -7.54 -13.42
C PRO A 75 -4.72 -7.93 -13.16
N TYR A 76 -3.84 -6.98 -12.84
CA TYR A 76 -2.45 -7.30 -12.52
C TYR A 76 -2.33 -8.11 -11.23
N LEU A 77 -3.03 -7.71 -10.16
CA LEU A 77 -3.04 -8.47 -8.90
C LEU A 77 -3.55 -9.90 -9.08
N ALA A 78 -4.52 -10.11 -9.98
CA ALA A 78 -4.99 -11.44 -10.33
C ALA A 78 -3.87 -12.30 -10.94
N THR A 79 -3.00 -11.73 -11.78
CA THR A 79 -1.86 -12.47 -12.34
C THR A 79 -0.87 -12.94 -11.27
N LEU A 80 -0.59 -12.10 -10.28
CA LEU A 80 0.32 -12.41 -9.17
C LEU A 80 -0.25 -13.48 -8.23
N GLN A 81 -1.58 -13.53 -8.09
CA GLN A 81 -2.29 -14.42 -7.18
C GLN A 81 -2.59 -15.81 -7.76
N ARG A 82 -2.29 -16.03 -9.04
CA ARG A 82 -2.44 -17.36 -9.66
C ARG A 82 -1.51 -18.38 -8.98
N PRO A 83 -1.96 -19.64 -8.79
CA PRO A 83 -1.11 -20.69 -8.26
C PRO A 83 0.18 -20.85 -9.08
N GLY A 84 1.33 -20.83 -8.40
CA GLY A 84 2.64 -20.98 -9.03
C GLY A 84 3.15 -19.75 -9.79
N ALA A 85 2.41 -18.62 -9.79
CA ALA A 85 2.95 -17.37 -10.30
C ALA A 85 4.00 -16.81 -9.33
N ASP A 86 5.21 -16.60 -9.83
CA ASP A 86 6.28 -15.87 -9.19
C ASP A 86 6.95 -14.95 -10.23
N GLY A 87 7.48 -13.83 -9.76
CA GLY A 87 8.14 -12.86 -10.63
C GLY A 87 8.64 -11.65 -9.87
N SER A 88 9.18 -10.68 -10.61
CA SER A 88 9.73 -9.46 -10.02
C SER A 88 8.69 -8.66 -9.22
N GLY A 89 7.41 -8.75 -9.58
CA GLY A 89 6.30 -8.15 -8.84
C GLY A 89 6.08 -8.71 -7.42
N THR A 90 6.63 -9.89 -7.10
CA THR A 90 6.53 -10.55 -5.79
C THR A 90 7.89 -11.07 -5.31
N TRP A 91 8.99 -10.50 -5.81
CA TRP A 91 10.38 -10.88 -5.46
C TRP A 91 10.65 -12.38 -5.62
N ASN A 92 10.15 -12.97 -6.71
CA ASN A 92 10.26 -14.40 -7.04
C ASN A 92 9.67 -15.32 -5.95
N THR A 93 8.74 -14.79 -5.15
CA THR A 93 8.02 -15.56 -4.13
C THR A 93 6.57 -15.69 -4.55
N PRO A 94 6.00 -16.91 -4.60
CA PRO A 94 4.58 -17.09 -4.86
C PRO A 94 3.72 -16.33 -3.87
N TRP A 95 2.62 -15.71 -4.33
CA TRP A 95 1.74 -14.89 -3.49
C TRP A 95 1.33 -15.58 -2.17
N ALA A 96 1.00 -16.87 -2.24
CA ALA A 96 0.57 -17.68 -1.10
C ALA A 96 1.67 -17.90 -0.04
N LYS A 97 2.93 -17.63 -0.36
CA LYS A 97 4.07 -17.72 0.57
C LYS A 97 4.52 -16.37 1.14
N LEU A 98 3.93 -15.26 0.66
CA LEU A 98 4.22 -13.94 1.21
C LEU A 98 3.55 -13.78 2.58
N SER A 99 4.22 -13.07 3.49
CA SER A 99 3.57 -12.62 4.72
C SER A 99 2.51 -11.56 4.41
N PRO A 100 1.51 -11.33 5.30
CA PRO A 100 0.51 -10.29 5.09
C PRO A 100 1.12 -8.89 4.85
N ALA A 101 2.21 -8.56 5.57
CA ALA A 101 2.91 -7.29 5.40
C ALA A 101 3.57 -7.16 4.01
N ARG A 102 4.10 -8.28 3.47
CA ARG A 102 4.64 -8.33 2.12
C ARG A 102 3.55 -8.27 1.05
N GLN A 103 2.42 -8.94 1.24
CA GLN A 103 1.26 -8.82 0.34
C GLN A 103 0.72 -7.39 0.29
N ALA A 104 0.64 -6.72 1.45
CA ALA A 104 0.27 -5.31 1.54
C ALA A 104 1.26 -4.42 0.77
N ALA A 105 2.57 -4.67 0.89
CA ALA A 105 3.59 -3.91 0.16
C ALA A 105 3.47 -4.06 -1.36
N VAL A 106 3.20 -5.27 -1.87
CA VAL A 106 2.92 -5.49 -3.30
C VAL A 106 1.70 -4.68 -3.73
N ILE A 107 0.60 -4.72 -2.98
CA ILE A 107 -0.62 -3.96 -3.32
C ILE A 107 -0.35 -2.44 -3.35
N VAL A 108 0.42 -1.92 -2.39
CA VAL A 108 0.83 -0.51 -2.38
C VAL A 108 1.66 -0.16 -3.62
N ALA A 109 2.65 -0.99 -3.95
CA ALA A 109 3.49 -0.79 -5.14
C ALA A 109 2.68 -0.84 -6.45
N VAL A 110 1.68 -1.72 -6.56
CA VAL A 110 0.79 -1.79 -7.74
C VAL A 110 -0.06 -0.53 -7.89
N ARG A 111 -0.58 0.00 -6.77
CA ARG A 111 -1.34 1.26 -6.78
C ARG A 111 -0.46 2.44 -7.19
N ALA A 112 0.74 2.51 -6.64
CA ALA A 112 1.73 3.52 -7.03
C ALA A 112 2.06 3.43 -8.53
N ALA A 113 2.24 2.23 -9.07
CA ALA A 113 2.47 2.04 -10.51
C ALA A 113 1.34 2.58 -11.37
N ALA A 114 0.08 2.35 -10.97
CA ALA A 114 -1.09 2.88 -11.66
C ALA A 114 -1.24 4.41 -11.53
N ASN A 115 -0.60 5.03 -10.53
CA ASN A 115 -0.57 6.48 -10.33
C ASN A 115 0.68 7.15 -10.96
N ASP A 116 1.56 6.38 -11.60
CA ASP A 116 2.89 6.82 -12.07
C ASP A 116 3.88 7.21 -10.95
N GLU A 117 3.72 6.66 -9.75
CA GLU A 117 4.46 7.00 -8.51
C GLU A 117 5.55 5.96 -8.14
N CYS A 118 6.18 5.31 -9.13
CA CYS A 118 7.28 4.36 -8.89
C CYS A 118 8.64 5.04 -8.62
N GLY A 119 8.64 6.14 -7.88
CA GLY A 119 9.76 7.08 -7.70
C GLY A 119 9.97 7.47 -6.25
#